data_AF-A0A1J3IU96-F1
#
_entry.id   AF-A0A1J3IU96-F1
#
_cell.length_a   1.000
_cell.length_b   1.000
_cell.length_c   1.000
_cell.angle_alpha   90.00
_cell.angle_beta   90.00
_cell.angle_gamma   90.00
#
_symmetry.space_group_name_H-M   'P 1'
#
loop_
_entity.id
_entity.type
_entity.pdbx_description
1 polymer ?
#
loop_
_entity_poly.entity_id
_entity_poly.type
_entity_poly.pdbx_seq_one_letter_code
_entity_poly.pdbx_strand_id
1 'polypeptide(L)'
;MSENSIEYLGLCVRYEPPIIGIHYKQRPSDTKKKVYTIILQKLVLHPDPEEAARQLYREHPHILKEDKIPVHKIASLIAKIQEELQLNGDYYDEDYEESGEHEQYVPPQKEPIKEPVK
;
A
#
# COMPACT_ATOMS: atom_id res chain seq x y z
N MET A 1 -36.17 4.16 0.01
CA MET A 1 -35.30 3.10 0.54
C MET A 1 -33.88 3.58 0.34
N SER A 2 -33.21 4.06 1.37
CA SER A 2 -31.88 4.66 1.23
C SER A 2 -30.86 3.55 1.02
N GLU A 3 -30.24 3.51 -0.16
CA GLU A 3 -29.10 2.64 -0.43
C GLU A 3 -28.03 2.90 0.65
N ASN A 4 -27.74 1.88 1.47
CA ASN A 4 -26.58 1.88 2.35
C ASN A 4 -25.33 1.69 1.49
N SER A 5 -24.98 2.69 0.69
CA SER A 5 -23.80 2.66 -0.17
C SER A 5 -22.57 2.99 0.66
N ILE A 6 -21.70 1.99 0.84
CA ILE A 6 -20.37 2.19 1.42
C ILE A 6 -19.55 3.06 0.46
N GLU A 7 -18.95 4.11 0.98
CA GLU A 7 -18.02 4.96 0.23
C GLU A 7 -16.59 4.54 0.56
N TYR A 8 -15.88 4.00 -0.43
CA TYR A 8 -14.47 3.63 -0.30
C TYR A 8 -13.60 4.88 -0.45
N LEU A 9 -12.75 5.12 0.54
CA LEU A 9 -11.88 6.31 0.59
C LEU A 9 -10.44 6.00 0.21
N GLY A 10 -9.96 4.79 0.47
CA GLY A 10 -8.58 4.42 0.15
C GLY A 10 -8.16 3.08 0.73
N LEU A 11 -6.94 2.70 0.41
CA LEU A 11 -6.28 1.48 0.88
C LEU A 11 -4.98 1.87 1.61
N CYS A 12 -4.59 1.08 2.60
CA CYS A 12 -3.31 1.22 3.28
C CYS A 12 -2.71 -0.16 3.54
N VAL A 13 -1.40 -0.21 3.75
CA VAL A 13 -0.67 -1.44 4.06
C VAL A 13 0.19 -1.23 5.30
N ARG A 14 0.40 -2.31 6.04
CA ARG A 14 1.36 -2.40 7.13
C ARG A 14 2.09 -3.72 7.00
N TYR A 15 3.41 -3.72 7.23
CA TYR A 15 4.26 -4.89 6.99
C TYR A 15 4.44 -5.77 8.23
N GLU A 16 4.38 -5.18 9.43
CA GLU A 16 4.58 -5.89 10.70
C GLU A 16 3.40 -5.69 11.67
N PRO A 17 2.42 -6.61 11.75
CA PRO A 17 2.21 -7.77 10.86
C PRO A 17 1.65 -7.37 9.49
N PRO A 18 1.72 -8.25 8.47
CA PRO A 18 1.26 -7.96 7.12
C PRO A 18 -0.26 -7.78 7.09
N ILE A 19 -0.70 -6.53 6.85
CA ILE A 19 -2.11 -6.10 6.91
C ILE A 19 -2.43 -5.24 5.69
N ILE A 20 -3.63 -5.43 5.15
CA ILE A 20 -4.28 -4.51 4.22
C ILE A 20 -5.44 -3.82 4.96
N GLY A 21 -5.39 -2.49 5.03
CA GLY A 21 -6.47 -1.67 5.55
C GLY A 21 -7.31 -1.05 4.44
N ILE A 22 -8.62 -1.05 4.62
CA ILE A 22 -9.60 -0.44 3.71
C ILE A 22 -10.26 0.70 4.47
N HIS A 23 -10.03 1.93 4.02
CA HIS A 23 -10.67 3.12 4.57
C HIS A 23 -12.01 3.34 3.88
N TYR A 24 -13.08 3.50 4.65
CA TYR A 24 -14.42 3.70 4.12
C TYR A 24 -15.30 4.55 5.03
N LYS A 25 -16.41 5.07 4.49
CA LYS A 25 -17.54 5.56 5.26
C LYS A 25 -18.72 4.64 5.08
N GLN A 26 -19.49 4.44 6.14
CA GLN A 26 -20.70 3.60 6.07
C GLN A 26 -21.80 4.29 5.25
N ARG A 27 -21.85 5.62 5.30
CA ARG A 27 -22.65 6.47 4.43
C ARG A 27 -21.83 7.68 3.97
N PRO A 28 -22.09 8.26 2.79
CA PRO A 28 -21.37 9.43 2.32
C PRO A 28 -21.46 10.64 3.27
N SER A 29 -22.61 10.79 3.93
CA SER A 29 -22.89 11.83 4.92
C SER A 29 -22.18 11.63 6.27
N ASP A 30 -21.58 10.46 6.52
CA ASP A 30 -20.92 10.19 7.79
C ASP A 30 -19.63 11.03 7.92
N THR A 31 -19.48 11.67 9.08
CA THR A 31 -18.26 12.43 9.40
C THR A 31 -17.10 11.50 9.78
N LYS A 32 -17.42 10.34 10.35
CA LYS A 32 -16.42 9.38 10.85
C LYS A 32 -16.01 8.40 9.76
N LYS A 33 -14.72 8.33 9.50
CA LYS A 33 -14.09 7.30 8.67
C LYS A 33 -13.93 6.02 9.49
N LYS A 34 -14.10 4.88 8.85
CA LYS A 34 -13.85 3.54 9.41
C LYS A 34 -12.71 2.89 8.66
N VAL A 35 -12.02 1.98 9.34
CA VAL A 35 -10.95 1.16 8.77
C VAL A 35 -11.32 -0.29 8.98
N TYR A 36 -11.36 -1.06 7.90
CA TYR A 36 -11.43 -2.51 7.95
C TYR A 36 -10.04 -3.08 7.68
N THR A 37 -9.51 -3.87 8.60
CA THR A 37 -8.16 -4.44 8.49
C THR A 37 -8.25 -5.92 8.20
N ILE A 38 -7.55 -6.35 7.15
CA ILE A 38 -7.38 -7.76 6.77
C ILE A 38 -5.93 -8.13 7.08
N ILE A 39 -5.73 -9.10 7.97
CA ILE A 39 -4.41 -9.65 8.27
C ILE A 39 -4.11 -10.73 7.24
N LEU A 40 -3.05 -10.58 6.45
CA LEU A 40 -2.73 -11.51 5.36
C LEU A 40 -2.26 -12.88 5.86
N GLN A 41 -1.79 -12.99 7.11
CA GLN A 41 -1.34 -14.25 7.72
C GLN A 41 -0.43 -15.07 6.79
N LYS A 42 -0.87 -16.26 6.35
CA LYS A 42 -0.15 -17.16 5.43
C LYS A 42 -0.37 -16.81 3.95
N LEU A 43 -1.35 -15.98 3.59
CA LEU A 43 -1.61 -15.57 2.20
C LEU A 43 -0.46 -14.73 1.63
N VAL A 44 0.27 -14.02 2.49
CA VAL A 44 1.49 -13.31 2.08
C VAL A 44 2.60 -14.26 1.61
N LEU A 45 2.53 -15.55 1.95
CA LEU A 45 3.50 -16.56 1.49
C LEU A 45 3.04 -17.22 0.17
N HIS A 46 1.88 -16.85 -0.36
CA HIS A 46 1.37 -17.44 -1.59
C HIS A 46 2.17 -16.90 -2.79
N PRO A 47 2.72 -17.77 -3.67
CA PRO A 47 3.59 -17.33 -4.77
C PRO A 47 2.87 -16.45 -5.80
N ASP A 48 1.55 -16.65 -5.94
CA ASP A 48 0.71 -15.84 -6.82
C ASP A 48 -0.11 -14.82 -6.00
N PRO A 49 0.21 -13.51 -6.06
CA PRO A 49 -0.51 -12.48 -5.33
C PRO A 49 -1.94 -12.27 -5.85
N GLU A 50 -2.25 -12.62 -7.11
CA GLU A 50 -3.59 -12.47 -7.66
C GLU A 50 -4.53 -13.54 -7.11
N GLU A 51 -4.08 -14.79 -7.03
CA GLU A 51 -4.84 -15.85 -6.35
C GLU A 51 -5.02 -15.57 -4.86
N ALA A 52 -3.99 -15.04 -4.19
CA ALA A 52 -4.12 -14.59 -2.80
C ALA A 52 -5.18 -13.48 -2.66
N ALA A 53 -5.20 -12.51 -3.58
CA ALA A 53 -6.23 -11.49 -3.61
C ALA A 53 -7.63 -12.08 -3.84
N ARG A 54 -7.81 -12.98 -4.82
CA ARG A 54 -9.10 -13.66 -5.05
C ARG A 54 -9.59 -14.40 -3.81
N GLN A 55 -8.69 -15.03 -3.07
CA GLN A 55 -9.01 -15.68 -1.80
C GLN A 55 -9.55 -14.68 -0.77
N LEU A 56 -8.95 -13.50 -0.65
CA LEU A 56 -9.47 -12.43 0.22
C LEU A 56 -10.88 -11.98 -0.15
N TYR A 57 -11.21 -11.91 -1.45
CA TYR A 57 -12.58 -11.54 -1.89
C TYR A 57 -13.60 -12.61 -1.52
N ARG A 58 -13.21 -13.89 -1.51
CA ARG A 58 -14.06 -15.00 -1.05
C ARG A 58 -14.29 -14.97 0.46
N GLU A 59 -13.29 -14.60 1.24
CA GLU A 59 -13.36 -14.55 2.71
C GLU A 59 -14.05 -13.28 3.22
N HIS A 60 -13.91 -12.16 2.51
CA HIS A 60 -14.41 -10.85 2.95
C HIS A 60 -15.40 -10.20 1.96
N PRO A 61 -16.45 -10.90 1.48
CA PRO A 61 -17.35 -10.40 0.42
C PRO A 61 -18.23 -9.22 0.87
N HIS A 62 -18.29 -8.94 2.16
CA HIS A 62 -19.06 -7.83 2.74
C HIS A 62 -18.32 -6.49 2.67
N ILE A 63 -17.00 -6.51 2.49
CA ILE A 63 -16.16 -5.30 2.43
C ILE A 63 -15.37 -5.21 1.12
N LEU A 64 -14.88 -6.32 0.56
CA LEU A 64 -14.20 -6.34 -0.72
C LEU A 64 -15.24 -6.54 -1.82
N LYS A 65 -15.33 -5.54 -2.70
CA LYS A 65 -16.31 -5.45 -3.77
C LYS A 65 -15.57 -5.15 -5.05
N GLU A 66 -15.59 -6.08 -6.01
CA GLU A 66 -14.77 -6.01 -7.23
C GLU A 66 -15.13 -4.81 -8.11
N ASP A 67 -16.40 -4.38 -8.07
CA ASP A 67 -16.89 -3.18 -8.73
C ASP A 67 -16.34 -1.87 -8.14
N LYS A 68 -15.82 -1.90 -6.91
CA LYS A 68 -15.28 -0.72 -6.21
C LYS A 68 -13.76 -0.76 -6.08
N ILE A 69 -13.23 -1.92 -5.73
CA ILE A 69 -11.80 -2.18 -5.63
C ILE A 69 -11.54 -3.37 -6.54
N PRO A 70 -10.83 -3.19 -7.67
CA PRO A 70 -10.46 -4.30 -8.54
C PRO A 70 -9.49 -5.26 -7.84
N VAL A 71 -9.58 -6.56 -8.16
CA VAL A 71 -8.73 -7.61 -7.58
C VAL A 71 -7.24 -7.31 -7.78
N HIS A 72 -6.85 -6.84 -8.97
CA HIS A 72 -5.45 -6.52 -9.28
C HIS A 72 -4.86 -5.46 -8.33
N LYS A 73 -5.67 -4.52 -7.81
CA LYS A 73 -5.18 -3.52 -6.84
C LYS A 73 -4.78 -4.18 -5.53
N ILE A 74 -5.59 -5.12 -5.05
CA ILE A 74 -5.26 -5.88 -3.83
C ILE A 74 -4.06 -6.78 -4.09
N ALA A 75 -3.98 -7.41 -5.27
CA ALA A 75 -2.83 -8.21 -5.67
C ALA A 75 -1.53 -7.39 -5.65
N SER A 76 -1.52 -6.17 -6.21
CA SER A 76 -0.35 -5.29 -6.16
C SER A 76 0.06 -4.92 -4.72
N LEU A 77 -0.90 -4.76 -3.80
CA LEU A 77 -0.59 -4.53 -2.39
C LEU A 77 0.03 -5.76 -1.72
N ILE A 78 -0.46 -6.96 -2.05
CA ILE A 78 0.12 -8.22 -1.56
C ILE A 78 1.54 -8.37 -2.09
N ALA A 79 1.76 -8.17 -3.39
CA ALA A 79 3.07 -8.24 -4.03
C ALA A 79 4.07 -7.27 -3.38
N LYS A 80 3.64 -6.02 -3.13
CA LYS A 80 4.47 -5.03 -2.43
C LYS A 80 4.85 -5.45 -1.00
N ILE A 81 3.93 -6.10 -0.28
CA ILE A 81 4.22 -6.64 1.06
C ILE A 81 5.19 -7.82 0.96
N GLN A 82 5.05 -8.67 -0.05
CA GLN A 82 5.96 -9.80 -0.30
C GLN A 82 7.38 -9.35 -0.60
N GLU A 83 7.52 -8.31 -1.42
CA GLU A 83 8.79 -7.67 -1.76
C GLU A 83 9.48 -7.09 -0.53
N GLU A 84 8.77 -6.26 0.26
CA GLU A 84 9.31 -5.66 1.48
C GLU A 84 9.76 -6.72 2.50
N LEU A 85 9.01 -7.82 2.62
CA LEU A 85 9.33 -8.92 3.51
C LEU A 85 10.39 -9.89 2.93
N GLN A 86 10.93 -9.60 1.74
CA GLN A 86 11.89 -10.45 1.01
C GLN A 86 11.40 -11.91 0.83
N LEU A 87 10.08 -12.11 0.81
CA LEU A 87 9.47 -13.45 0.71
C LEU A 87 9.56 -14.02 -0.69
N ASN A 88 9.72 -13.16 -1.70
CA ASN A 88 10.10 -13.54 -3.06
C ASN A 88 11.59 -13.27 -3.23
N GLY A 89 12.41 -14.13 -2.63
CA GLY A 89 13.83 -14.18 -2.93
C GLY A 89 14.04 -14.49 -4.41
N ASP A 90 14.67 -13.53 -5.09
CA ASP A 90 15.33 -13.60 -6.41
C ASP A 90 14.45 -13.38 -7.66
N TYR A 91 14.82 -12.35 -8.47
CA TYR A 91 14.45 -11.98 -9.87
C TYR A 91 13.11 -11.21 -10.13
N TYR A 92 12.94 -10.12 -10.94
CA TYR A 92 13.68 -9.25 -11.90
C TYR A 92 12.90 -7.91 -12.15
N ASP A 93 13.60 -6.78 -12.40
CA ASP A 93 13.30 -5.60 -13.29
C ASP A 93 14.30 -4.48 -12.83
N GLU A 94 15.41 -4.08 -13.47
CA GLU A 94 15.73 -3.84 -14.89
C GLU A 94 14.59 -3.18 -15.66
N ASP A 95 14.84 -1.93 -16.10
CA ASP A 95 14.02 -1.10 -17.01
C ASP A 95 12.78 -0.37 -16.45
N TYR A 96 13.01 0.55 -15.51
CA TYR A 96 12.22 1.80 -15.49
C TYR A 96 13.06 2.91 -16.13
N GLU A 97 12.90 3.13 -17.44
CA GLU A 97 13.31 4.38 -18.09
C GLU A 97 12.47 5.54 -17.52
N GLU A 98 12.83 6.05 -16.34
CA GLU A 98 12.40 7.39 -15.92
C GLU A 98 13.30 8.41 -16.60
N SER A 99 12.88 8.86 -17.79
CA SER A 99 13.32 10.15 -18.31
C SER A 99 12.86 11.23 -17.33
N GLY A 100 13.72 11.60 -16.38
CA GLY A 100 13.45 12.56 -15.33
C GLY A 100 14.73 13.03 -14.65
N GLU A 101 15.49 13.83 -15.38
CA GLU A 101 16.52 14.79 -14.95
C GLU A 101 16.92 14.74 -13.46
N HIS A 102 18.08 14.13 -13.19
CA HIS A 102 18.77 14.14 -11.91
C HIS A 102 19.19 15.58 -11.55
N GLU A 103 18.37 16.33 -10.81
CA GLU A 103 18.86 17.51 -10.08
C GLU A 103 19.65 17.02 -8.85
N GLN A 104 20.99 17.00 -9.00
CA GLN A 104 21.92 16.75 -7.90
C GLN A 104 21.73 17.80 -6.80
N TYR A 105 21.20 17.39 -5.65
CA TYR A 105 21.31 18.16 -4.42
C TYR A 105 22.79 18.25 -4.01
N VAL A 106 23.38 19.43 -4.16
CA VAL A 106 24.70 19.75 -3.60
C VAL A 106 24.49 20.23 -2.16
N PRO A 107 24.96 19.50 -1.12
CA PRO A 107 24.88 19.99 0.24
C PRO A 107 25.74 21.25 0.40
N PRO A 108 25.26 22.29 1.12
CA PRO A 108 26.03 23.50 1.35
C PRO A 108 27.32 23.18 2.12
N GLN A 109 28.46 23.56 1.55
CA GLN A 109 29.76 23.47 2.19
C GLN A 109 29.75 24.35 3.45
N LYS A 110 30.06 23.76 4.60
CA LYS A 110 30.23 24.47 5.87
C LYS A 110 31.32 25.53 5.71
N GLU A 111 30.96 26.80 5.84
CA GLU A 111 31.93 27.88 5.98
C GLU A 111 32.76 27.67 7.26
N PRO A 112 34.09 27.85 7.21
CA PRO A 112 34.91 27.75 8.39
C PRO A 112 34.64 28.95 9.31
N ILE A 113 34.30 28.62 10.56
CA ILE A 113 34.15 29.58 11.65
C ILE A 113 35.50 30.29 11.82
N LYS A 114 35.57 31.56 11.42
CA LYS A 114 36.71 32.42 11.76
C LYS A 114 36.57 32.80 13.23
N GLU A 115 37.41 32.22 14.08
CA GLU A 115 37.68 32.76 15.40
C GLU A 115 38.24 34.19 15.25
N PRO A 116 37.64 35.21 15.86
CA PRO A 116 38.37 36.44 16.11
C PRO A 116 39.30 36.24 17.31
N VAL A 117 40.58 36.41 16.99
CA VAL A 117 41.73 36.47 17.90
C VAL A 117 41.64 37.72 18.79
N LYS A 118 41.77 37.48 20.11
CA LYS A 118 42.02 38.41 21.24
C LYS A 118 40.92 39.39 21.65
#